data_AF-A0A940AEX2-F1
#
_entry.id   AF-A0A940AEX2-F1
#
_cell.length_a   1.000
_cell.length_b   1.000
_cell.length_c   1.000
_cell.angle_alpha   90.00
_cell.angle_beta   90.00
_cell.angle_gamma   90.00
#
_symmetry.space_group_name_H-M   'P 1'
#
loop_
_entity.id
_entity.type
_entity.pdbx_description
1 polymer ?
#
loop_
_entity_poly.entity_id
_entity_poly.type
_entity_poly.pdbx_seq_one_letter_code
_entity_poly.pdbx_strand_id
1 'polypeptide(L)'
;MKYMHFNSSCSYTALAMLLEEKGIETEDTEIALEMGLPWLFAKEGDEYLAGPMLQGAKWFDLYLNPKGFCLQEEPIEKSHLPEYLKNHKPCMLGIKRIEITGKHAVVFHEHNGGYHFFNPTKEGSGQPTEISLSEEELLDSVEDIVMVGHLKEQEPQSVNLNKLREESALVIRDNISEIEAFCTITHKPKEYDEAFNKLFRALLLDGITMLELAGESKLAAEFKSIQKDFLDFMRGERTSLLADAISLDKLSKLAEQYILLIENGAV
;
A
#
# COMPACT_ATOMS: atom_id res chain seq x y z
N MET A 1 -19.58 7.95 -3.68
CA MET A 1 -18.35 8.65 -3.23
C MET A 1 -17.60 7.70 -2.32
N LYS A 2 -16.42 7.27 -2.77
CA LYS A 2 -15.59 6.23 -2.14
C LYS A 2 -14.64 6.84 -1.11
N TYR A 3 -14.37 6.11 -0.03
CA TYR A 3 -13.49 6.55 1.05
C TYR A 3 -12.38 5.53 1.34
N MET A 4 -11.35 6.00 2.03
CA MET A 4 -10.30 5.17 2.59
C MET A 4 -10.76 4.59 3.93
N HIS A 5 -10.82 3.27 4.04
CA HIS A 5 -11.25 2.58 5.26
C HIS A 5 -10.07 1.99 6.05
N PHE A 6 -8.88 1.88 5.45
CA PHE A 6 -7.66 1.47 6.14
C PHE A 6 -6.48 2.43 5.86
N ASN A 7 -5.41 2.32 6.66
CA ASN A 7 -4.29 3.24 6.52
C ASN A 7 -3.59 3.04 5.18
N SER A 8 -3.18 4.15 4.55
CA SER A 8 -2.48 4.16 3.26
C SER A 8 -3.21 3.49 2.09
N SER A 9 -4.54 3.32 2.15
CA SER A 9 -5.35 2.70 1.10
C SER A 9 -5.70 3.61 -0.10
N CYS A 10 -5.04 4.77 -0.27
CA CYS A 10 -5.45 5.76 -1.28
C CYS A 10 -5.47 5.19 -2.70
N SER A 11 -4.52 4.34 -3.06
CA SER A 11 -4.47 3.69 -4.37
C SER A 11 -5.56 2.64 -4.56
N TYR A 12 -5.99 1.96 -3.49
CA TYR A 12 -7.11 1.02 -3.51
C TYR A 12 -8.45 1.74 -3.65
N THR A 13 -8.64 2.85 -2.92
CA THR A 13 -9.81 3.71 -3.09
C THR A 13 -9.83 4.33 -4.50
N ALA A 14 -8.69 4.74 -5.05
CA ALA A 14 -8.60 5.22 -6.43
C ALA A 14 -8.99 4.13 -7.44
N LEU A 15 -8.56 2.87 -7.22
CA LEU A 15 -9.00 1.75 -8.04
C LEU A 15 -10.52 1.51 -7.95
N ALA A 16 -11.10 1.59 -6.75
CA ALA A 16 -12.54 1.49 -6.56
C ALA A 16 -13.30 2.59 -7.33
N MET A 17 -12.79 3.82 -7.35
CA MET A 17 -13.36 4.92 -8.15
C MET A 17 -13.27 4.64 -9.67
N LEU A 18 -12.17 4.07 -10.16
CA LEU A 18 -12.06 3.67 -11.57
C LEU A 18 -13.07 2.57 -11.93
N LEU A 19 -13.34 1.64 -11.01
CA LEU A 19 -14.30 0.55 -11.19
C LEU A 19 -15.76 1.03 -11.16
N GLU A 20 -16.08 2.04 -10.35
CA GLU A 20 -17.40 2.68 -10.29
C GLU A 20 -17.82 3.22 -11.67
N GLU A 21 -16.88 3.82 -12.42
CA GLU A 21 -17.08 4.28 -13.81
C GLU A 21 -17.35 3.13 -14.80
N LYS A 22 -17.02 1.89 -14.43
CA LYS A 22 -17.35 0.66 -15.17
C LYS A 22 -18.62 -0.03 -14.66
N GLY A 23 -19.35 0.60 -13.73
CA GLY A 23 -20.55 0.05 -13.11
C GLY A 23 -20.27 -1.05 -12.09
N ILE A 24 -19.05 -1.14 -11.56
CA ILE A 24 -18.66 -2.10 -10.53
C ILE A 24 -18.57 -1.37 -9.20
N GLU A 25 -19.57 -1.62 -8.35
CA GLU A 25 -19.60 -1.09 -6.99
C GLU A 25 -18.72 -1.95 -6.09
N THR A 26 -17.62 -1.36 -5.61
CA THR A 26 -16.72 -1.95 -4.61
C THR A 26 -16.09 -0.86 -3.75
N GLU A 27 -15.57 -1.23 -2.58
CA GLU A 27 -14.74 -0.38 -1.73
C GLU A 27 -13.30 -0.91 -1.62
N ASP A 28 -12.39 -0.11 -1.06
CA ASP A 28 -10.99 -0.46 -0.87
C ASP A 28 -10.79 -1.74 -0.03
N THR A 29 -11.64 -1.98 0.97
CA THR A 29 -11.63 -3.17 1.83
C THR A 29 -12.05 -4.43 1.08
N GLU A 30 -13.06 -4.34 0.23
CA GLU A 30 -13.53 -5.45 -0.60
C GLU A 30 -12.44 -5.85 -1.62
N ILE A 31 -11.82 -4.86 -2.27
CA ILE A 31 -10.68 -5.11 -3.16
C ILE A 31 -9.57 -5.85 -2.41
N ALA A 32 -9.15 -5.31 -1.27
CA ALA A 32 -8.08 -5.88 -0.46
C ALA A 32 -8.39 -7.32 0.01
N LEU A 33 -9.61 -7.59 0.47
CA LEU A 33 -10.01 -8.91 0.95
C LEU A 33 -10.12 -9.92 -0.21
N GLU A 34 -10.78 -9.56 -1.31
CA GLU A 34 -10.99 -10.47 -2.44
C GLU A 34 -9.70 -10.83 -3.18
N MET A 35 -8.72 -9.91 -3.24
CA MET A 35 -7.41 -10.22 -3.80
C MET A 35 -6.51 -11.04 -2.86
N GLY A 36 -6.97 -11.28 -1.64
CA GLY A 36 -6.21 -11.98 -0.60
C GLY A 36 -5.08 -11.14 0.00
N LEU A 37 -5.14 -9.80 -0.09
CA LEU A 37 -4.10 -8.88 0.36
C LEU A 37 -3.59 -9.14 1.78
N PRO A 38 -4.43 -9.51 2.77
CA PRO A 38 -3.95 -9.74 4.12
C PRO A 38 -2.92 -10.86 4.25
N TRP A 39 -2.80 -11.70 3.23
CA TRP A 39 -1.96 -12.89 3.21
C TRP A 39 -0.75 -12.75 2.28
N LEU A 40 -0.53 -11.54 1.74
CA LEU A 40 0.52 -11.26 0.76
C LEU A 40 1.64 -10.43 1.36
N PHE A 41 2.87 -10.90 1.16
CA PHE A 41 4.12 -10.24 1.47
C PHE A 41 5.06 -10.38 0.29
N ALA A 42 5.81 -9.32 -0.01
CA ALA A 42 6.78 -9.33 -1.09
C ALA A 42 8.10 -8.69 -0.67
N LYS A 43 9.18 -9.11 -1.32
CA LYS A 43 10.46 -8.41 -1.27
C LYS A 43 10.73 -7.83 -2.66
N GLU A 44 10.85 -6.51 -2.75
CA GLU A 44 11.15 -5.80 -3.99
C GLU A 44 12.42 -4.97 -3.80
N GLY A 45 13.52 -5.43 -4.42
CA GLY A 45 14.83 -4.85 -4.15
C GLY A 45 15.27 -5.08 -2.71
N ASP A 46 15.48 -4.00 -1.97
CA ASP A 46 15.84 -3.99 -0.55
C ASP A 46 14.64 -3.70 0.38
N GLU A 47 13.42 -3.65 -0.14
CA GLU A 47 12.21 -3.34 0.62
C GLU A 47 11.31 -4.56 0.81
N TYR A 48 10.85 -4.75 2.04
CA TYR A 48 9.76 -5.66 2.39
C TYR A 48 8.44 -4.91 2.34
N LEU A 49 7.48 -5.46 1.60
CA LEU A 49 6.18 -4.87 1.33
C LEU A 49 5.05 -5.77 1.84
N ALA A 50 4.01 -5.17 2.38
CA ALA A 50 2.76 -5.82 2.77
C ALA A 50 1.59 -4.83 2.67
N GLY A 51 0.36 -5.35 2.69
CA GLY A 51 -0.86 -4.56 2.73
C GLY A 51 -0.89 -3.47 1.65
N PRO A 52 -1.23 -2.20 1.99
CA PRO A 52 -1.42 -1.12 1.00
C PRO A 52 -0.20 -0.83 0.12
N MET A 53 1.01 -1.27 0.51
CA MET A 53 2.21 -1.08 -0.30
C MET A 53 2.32 -2.05 -1.49
N LEU A 54 1.54 -3.12 -1.49
CA LEU A 54 1.39 -4.02 -2.63
C LEU A 54 0.37 -3.42 -3.60
N GLN A 55 0.82 -2.50 -4.46
CA GLN A 55 -0.03 -1.70 -5.35
C GLN A 55 0.52 -1.64 -6.78
N GLY A 56 -0.28 -1.16 -7.73
CA GLY A 56 0.04 -1.16 -9.16
C GLY A 56 -0.41 -2.45 -9.84
N ALA A 57 -0.17 -2.57 -11.15
CA ALA A 57 -0.76 -3.64 -11.97
C ALA A 57 -0.44 -5.03 -11.44
N LYS A 58 0.80 -5.28 -11.04
CA LYS A 58 1.26 -6.55 -10.45
C LYS A 58 0.34 -7.08 -9.35
N TRP A 59 -0.18 -6.18 -8.51
CA TRP A 59 -0.97 -6.54 -7.34
C TRP A 59 -2.46 -6.34 -7.58
N PHE A 60 -2.88 -5.22 -8.16
CA PHE A 60 -4.30 -4.95 -8.44
C PHE A 60 -4.90 -5.95 -9.43
N ASP A 61 -4.11 -6.50 -10.35
CA ASP A 61 -4.58 -7.52 -11.28
C ASP A 61 -4.99 -8.82 -10.59
N LEU A 62 -4.59 -9.05 -9.33
CA LEU A 62 -5.12 -10.15 -8.52
C LEU A 62 -6.64 -10.00 -8.27
N TYR A 63 -7.13 -8.78 -8.17
CA TYR A 63 -8.55 -8.48 -8.08
C TYR A 63 -9.22 -8.35 -9.46
N LEU A 64 -8.54 -7.70 -10.40
CA LEU A 64 -9.10 -7.29 -11.70
C LEU A 64 -9.20 -8.44 -12.70
N ASN A 65 -8.18 -9.30 -12.77
CA ASN A 65 -8.10 -10.37 -13.77
C ASN A 65 -9.32 -11.30 -13.75
N PRO A 66 -9.80 -11.81 -12.58
CA PRO A 66 -10.99 -12.65 -12.53
C PRO A 66 -12.27 -11.94 -13.00
N LYS A 67 -12.28 -10.61 -12.99
CA LYS A 67 -13.43 -9.76 -13.36
C LYS A 67 -13.39 -9.27 -14.81
N GLY A 68 -12.39 -9.70 -15.59
CA GLY A 68 -12.24 -9.28 -16.99
C GLY A 68 -11.59 -7.91 -17.16
N PHE A 69 -10.78 -7.48 -16.20
CA PHE A 69 -10.02 -6.23 -16.28
C PHE A 69 -8.54 -6.47 -15.98
N CYS A 70 -7.69 -5.53 -16.39
CA CYS A 70 -6.36 -5.33 -15.83
C CYS A 70 -6.09 -3.83 -15.68
N LEU A 71 -5.15 -3.49 -14.81
CA LEU A 71 -4.59 -2.15 -14.75
C LEU A 71 -3.44 -2.05 -15.75
N GLN A 72 -3.58 -1.19 -16.75
CA GLN A 72 -2.49 -0.82 -17.63
C GLN A 72 -1.82 0.42 -17.06
N GLU A 73 -0.51 0.35 -16.82
CA GLU A 73 0.29 1.45 -16.31
C GLU A 73 1.26 1.95 -17.38
N GLU A 74 1.23 3.25 -17.66
CA GLU A 74 2.07 3.89 -18.68
C GLU A 74 2.98 4.97 -18.06
N PRO A 75 4.29 4.96 -18.36
CA PRO A 75 5.20 6.01 -17.95
C PRO A 75 5.03 7.23 -18.86
N ILE A 76 4.58 8.34 -18.31
CA ILE A 76 4.34 9.59 -19.02
C ILE A 76 5.35 10.64 -18.57
N GLU A 77 6.05 11.26 -19.51
CA GLU A 77 6.91 12.40 -19.21
C GLU A 77 6.08 13.57 -18.68
N LYS A 78 6.58 14.23 -17.63
CA LYS A 78 5.93 15.36 -16.96
C LYS A 78 5.40 16.41 -17.94
N SER A 79 6.17 16.78 -18.96
CA SER A 79 5.77 17.76 -19.97
C SER A 79 4.60 17.32 -20.86
N HIS A 80 4.36 16.01 -21.00
CA HIS A 80 3.27 15.44 -21.79
C HIS A 80 2.04 15.09 -20.95
N LEU A 81 2.17 15.04 -19.63
CA LEU A 81 1.09 14.66 -18.71
C LEU A 81 -0.21 15.46 -18.92
N PRO A 82 -0.20 16.80 -19.03
CA PRO A 82 -1.45 17.56 -19.08
C PRO A 82 -2.30 17.21 -20.32
N GLU A 83 -1.66 17.05 -21.48
CA GLU A 83 -2.35 16.61 -22.70
C GLU A 83 -2.74 15.13 -22.65
N TYR A 84 -1.90 14.28 -22.04
CA TYR A 84 -2.22 12.88 -21.86
C TYR A 84 -3.51 12.70 -21.05
N LEU A 85 -3.65 13.37 -19.90
CA LEU A 85 -4.83 13.27 -19.03
C LEU A 85 -6.11 13.65 -19.78
N LYS A 86 -6.11 14.75 -20.54
CA LYS A 86 -7.28 15.20 -21.31
C LYS A 86 -7.82 14.14 -22.27
N ASN A 87 -6.94 13.30 -22.80
CA ASN A 87 -7.25 12.26 -23.78
C ASN A 87 -7.51 10.88 -23.14
N HIS A 88 -7.16 10.69 -21.86
CA HIS A 88 -7.23 9.41 -21.15
C HIS A 88 -7.94 9.58 -19.81
N LYS A 89 -9.28 9.60 -19.84
CA LYS A 89 -10.12 9.65 -18.64
C LYS A 89 -11.12 8.47 -18.59
N PRO A 90 -11.44 7.95 -17.40
CA PRO A 90 -10.77 8.22 -16.12
C PRO A 90 -9.41 7.52 -16.03
N CYS A 91 -8.46 8.09 -15.30
CA CYS A 91 -7.18 7.45 -15.00
C CYS A 91 -6.67 7.83 -13.60
N MET A 92 -5.84 6.99 -13.01
CA MET A 92 -5.23 7.23 -11.69
C MET A 92 -3.74 7.55 -11.81
N LEU A 93 -3.24 8.38 -10.89
CA LEU A 93 -1.84 8.74 -10.80
C LEU A 93 -1.48 9.18 -9.38
N GLY A 94 -0.20 9.16 -9.06
CA GLY A 94 0.32 9.67 -7.78
C GLY A 94 0.79 11.12 -7.90
N ILE A 95 0.26 12.00 -7.04
CA ILE A 95 0.70 13.39 -6.90
C ILE A 95 1.38 13.61 -5.53
N LYS A 96 2.36 14.51 -5.47
CA LYS A 96 2.97 15.00 -4.24
C LYS A 96 2.11 16.12 -3.68
N ARG A 97 1.99 16.14 -2.36
CA ARG A 97 1.27 17.19 -1.63
C ARG A 97 2.10 17.67 -0.46
N ILE A 98 1.98 18.96 -0.14
CA ILE A 98 2.71 19.56 0.98
C ILE A 98 2.34 18.88 2.31
N GLU A 99 1.09 18.43 2.43
CA GLU A 99 0.57 17.84 3.66
C GLU A 99 0.86 16.34 3.81
N ILE A 100 1.41 15.68 2.78
CA ILE A 100 1.55 14.22 2.74
C ILE A 100 3.00 13.88 2.41
N THR A 101 3.63 13.06 3.25
CA THR A 101 4.93 12.47 2.93
C THR A 101 4.74 11.37 1.88
N GLY A 102 5.34 11.56 0.70
CA GLY A 102 5.26 10.60 -0.41
C GLY A 102 4.24 11.02 -1.48
N LYS A 103 3.80 10.04 -2.29
CA LYS A 103 2.78 10.25 -3.32
C LYS A 103 1.41 9.88 -2.77
N HIS A 104 0.40 10.64 -3.18
CA HIS A 104 -1.02 10.39 -2.92
C HIS A 104 -1.71 10.01 -4.23
N ALA A 105 -2.36 8.86 -4.27
CA ALA A 105 -3.09 8.42 -5.45
C ALA A 105 -4.38 9.23 -5.61
N VAL A 106 -4.65 9.71 -6.81
CA VAL A 106 -5.85 10.47 -7.19
C VAL A 106 -6.38 9.97 -8.53
N VAL A 107 -7.66 10.23 -8.84
CA VAL A 107 -8.28 9.84 -10.11
C VAL A 107 -8.67 11.07 -10.90
N PHE A 108 -8.05 11.27 -12.06
CA PHE A 108 -8.46 12.32 -12.99
C PHE A 108 -9.80 11.96 -13.65
N HIS A 109 -10.77 12.86 -13.59
CA HIS A 109 -12.10 12.64 -14.18
C HIS A 109 -12.56 13.78 -15.10
N GLU A 110 -12.06 15.01 -14.93
CA GLU A 110 -12.53 16.14 -15.73
C GLU A 110 -11.46 17.23 -15.93
N HIS A 111 -11.50 17.88 -17.08
CA HIS A 111 -10.79 19.14 -17.32
C HIS A 111 -11.79 20.25 -17.70
N ASN A 112 -11.97 21.22 -16.81
CA ASN A 112 -12.83 22.38 -17.03
C ASN A 112 -12.23 23.60 -16.31
N GLY A 113 -11.49 24.44 -17.05
CA GLY A 113 -10.72 25.56 -16.48
C GLY A 113 -9.54 25.15 -15.59
N GLY A 114 -9.33 23.85 -15.38
CA GLY A 114 -8.31 23.20 -14.55
C GLY A 114 -8.48 21.67 -14.59
N TYR A 115 -7.54 20.94 -14.00
CA TYR A 115 -7.55 19.48 -13.89
C TYR A 115 -8.21 19.08 -12.58
N HIS A 116 -9.31 18.33 -12.66
CA HIS A 116 -10.12 17.91 -11.51
C HIS A 116 -9.92 16.42 -11.26
N PHE A 117 -9.65 16.11 -9.99
CA PHE A 117 -9.36 14.77 -9.54
C PHE A 117 -10.26 14.39 -8.37
N PHE A 118 -10.74 13.16 -8.35
CA PHE A 118 -11.26 12.57 -7.12
C PHE A 118 -10.11 12.34 -6.14
N ASN A 119 -10.35 12.71 -4.89
CA ASN A 119 -9.38 12.63 -3.82
C ASN A 119 -9.77 11.52 -2.83
N PRO A 120 -9.09 10.36 -2.86
CA PRO A 120 -9.17 9.37 -1.80
C PRO A 120 -8.92 10.00 -0.43
N THR A 121 -9.92 9.97 0.44
CA THR A 121 -9.85 10.55 1.79
C THR A 121 -10.58 9.65 2.78
N LYS A 122 -10.33 9.82 4.07
CA LYS A 122 -11.13 9.17 5.11
C LYS A 122 -12.46 9.91 5.29
N GLU A 123 -13.53 9.16 5.46
CA GLU A 123 -14.84 9.73 5.79
C GLU A 123 -14.73 10.57 7.09
N GLY A 124 -15.33 11.75 7.09
CA GLY A 124 -15.30 12.66 8.23
C GLY A 124 -13.95 13.32 8.52
N SER A 125 -12.93 13.16 7.67
CA SER A 125 -11.61 13.80 7.85
C SER A 125 -11.62 15.32 7.65
N GLY A 126 -12.68 15.86 7.03
CA GLY A 126 -12.75 17.27 6.61
C GLY A 126 -11.87 17.61 5.41
N GLN A 127 -11.16 16.64 4.85
CA GLN A 127 -10.43 16.81 3.60
C GLN A 127 -11.41 16.87 2.42
N PRO A 128 -11.12 17.68 1.38
CA PRO A 128 -11.99 17.76 0.22
C PRO A 128 -11.98 16.44 -0.54
N THR A 129 -13.12 16.04 -1.09
CA THR A 129 -13.30 14.80 -1.85
C THR A 129 -12.87 14.95 -3.31
N GLU A 130 -12.57 16.18 -3.71
CA GLU A 130 -12.02 16.54 -5.02
C GLU A 130 -10.83 17.49 -4.83
N ILE A 131 -9.89 17.42 -5.77
CA ILE A 131 -8.76 18.33 -5.89
C ILE A 131 -8.85 18.97 -7.27
N SER A 132 -8.71 20.29 -7.34
CA SER A 132 -8.57 21.03 -8.59
C SER A 132 -7.19 21.65 -8.66
N LEU A 133 -6.49 21.44 -9.77
CA LEU A 133 -5.16 21.97 -10.03
C LEU A 133 -5.16 22.73 -11.35
N SER A 134 -4.47 23.86 -11.39
CA SER A 134 -3.98 24.44 -12.64
C SER A 134 -2.92 23.52 -13.28
N GLU A 135 -2.56 23.80 -14.53
CA GLU A 135 -1.50 23.04 -15.20
C GLU A 135 -0.15 23.16 -14.49
N GLU A 136 0.20 24.36 -14.01
CA GLU A 136 1.43 24.60 -13.27
C GLU A 136 1.45 23.80 -11.96
N GLU A 137 0.36 23.83 -11.19
CA GLU A 137 0.25 23.06 -9.95
C GLU A 137 0.28 21.54 -10.19
N LEU A 138 -0.35 21.06 -11.27
CA LEU A 138 -0.27 19.65 -11.66
C LEU A 138 1.18 19.25 -11.92
N LEU A 139 1.89 20.02 -12.75
CA LEU A 139 3.28 19.74 -13.09
C LEU A 139 4.17 19.78 -11.83
N ASP A 140 4.00 20.78 -10.97
CA ASP A 140 4.76 20.89 -9.72
C ASP A 140 4.47 19.77 -8.72
N SER A 141 3.29 19.17 -8.80
CA SER A 141 2.90 18.04 -7.95
C SER A 141 3.48 16.70 -8.40
N VAL A 142 4.12 16.58 -9.56
CA VAL A 142 4.58 15.28 -10.09
C VAL A 142 6.09 15.21 -10.35
N GLU A 143 6.58 13.99 -10.47
CA GLU A 143 7.96 13.69 -10.87
C GLU A 143 8.14 13.81 -12.39
N ASP A 144 9.40 13.77 -12.86
CA ASP A 144 9.74 13.90 -14.27
C ASP A 144 9.11 12.79 -15.14
N ILE A 145 8.93 11.60 -14.56
CA ILE A 145 8.17 10.49 -15.15
C ILE A 145 7.06 10.10 -14.18
N VAL A 146 5.84 10.07 -14.69
CA VAL A 146 4.62 9.79 -13.94
C VAL A 146 4.04 8.48 -14.45
N MET A 147 3.86 7.52 -13.56
CA MET A 147 3.06 6.34 -13.88
C MET A 147 1.58 6.71 -13.82
N VAL A 148 0.89 6.53 -14.95
CA VAL A 148 -0.55 6.73 -15.07
C VAL A 148 -1.21 5.38 -15.31
N GLY A 149 -2.20 5.04 -14.49
CA GLY A 149 -2.94 3.78 -14.55
C GLY A 149 -4.35 3.95 -15.10
N HIS A 150 -4.78 3.07 -16.00
CA HIS A 150 -6.16 2.98 -16.47
C HIS A 150 -6.64 1.54 -16.52
N LEU A 151 -7.95 1.36 -16.33
CA LEU A 151 -8.58 0.06 -16.49
C LEU A 151 -8.69 -0.30 -17.96
N LYS A 152 -8.29 -1.53 -18.28
CA LYS A 152 -8.47 -2.12 -19.59
C LYS A 152 -9.28 -3.41 -19.48
N GLU A 153 -10.27 -3.54 -20.35
CA GLU A 153 -11.05 -4.77 -20.48
C GLU A 153 -10.23 -5.87 -21.14
N GLN A 154 -10.39 -7.09 -20.64
CA GLN A 154 -9.77 -8.29 -21.18
C GLN A 154 -10.61 -9.53 -20.84
N GLU A 155 -10.25 -10.67 -21.44
CA GLU A 155 -10.82 -11.95 -21.03
C GLU A 155 -10.46 -12.26 -19.56
N PRO A 156 -11.40 -12.74 -18.74
CA PRO A 156 -11.12 -13.12 -17.36
C PRO A 156 -9.98 -14.14 -17.24
N GLN A 157 -9.06 -13.90 -16.31
CA GLN A 157 -7.93 -14.79 -16.05
C GLN A 157 -7.92 -15.25 -14.59
N SER A 158 -7.58 -16.52 -14.38
CA SER A 158 -7.37 -17.07 -13.04
C SER A 158 -6.05 -16.59 -12.44
N VAL A 159 -6.04 -16.31 -11.15
CA VAL A 159 -4.83 -15.96 -10.38
C VAL A 159 -4.45 -17.05 -9.40
N ASN A 160 -3.15 -17.34 -9.30
CA ASN A 160 -2.63 -18.37 -8.43
C ASN A 160 -2.25 -17.80 -7.05
N LEU A 161 -3.26 -17.54 -6.23
CA LEU A 161 -3.07 -17.00 -4.88
C LEU A 161 -2.30 -17.97 -3.97
N ASN A 162 -2.44 -19.28 -4.17
CA ASN A 162 -1.73 -20.28 -3.35
C ASN A 162 -0.22 -20.14 -3.48
N LYS A 163 0.29 -20.00 -4.71
CA LYS A 163 1.71 -19.76 -4.95
C LYS A 163 2.20 -18.48 -4.28
N LEU A 164 1.43 -17.39 -4.38
CA LEU A 164 1.80 -16.12 -3.76
C LEU A 164 1.81 -16.20 -2.23
N ARG A 165 0.91 -16.99 -1.62
CA ARG A 165 0.89 -17.25 -0.17
C ARG A 165 2.11 -18.05 0.27
N GLU A 166 2.48 -19.09 -0.46
CA GLU A 166 3.71 -19.86 -0.21
C GLU A 166 4.96 -18.96 -0.27
N GLU A 167 5.05 -18.09 -1.28
CA GLU A 167 6.13 -17.11 -1.40
C GLU A 167 6.11 -16.10 -0.24
N SER A 168 4.92 -15.65 0.18
CA SER A 168 4.76 -14.70 1.30
C SER A 168 5.27 -15.28 2.62
N ALA A 169 5.05 -16.57 2.88
CA ALA A 169 5.57 -17.24 4.06
C ALA A 169 7.11 -17.23 4.09
N LEU A 170 7.76 -17.41 2.95
CA LEU A 170 9.23 -17.30 2.84
C LEU A 170 9.70 -15.86 3.08
N VAL A 171 9.01 -14.88 2.48
CA VAL A 171 9.33 -13.45 2.65
C VAL A 171 9.24 -13.02 4.11
N ILE A 172 8.24 -13.49 4.88
CA ILE A 172 8.15 -13.17 6.31
C ILE A 172 9.34 -13.74 7.09
N ARG A 173 9.75 -14.99 6.81
CA ARG A 173 10.90 -15.61 7.48
C ARG A 173 12.20 -14.85 7.19
N ASP A 174 12.41 -14.44 5.94
CA ASP A 174 13.55 -13.61 5.54
C ASP A 174 13.52 -12.24 6.25
N ASN A 175 12.35 -11.60 6.28
CA ASN A 175 12.17 -10.31 6.95
C ASN A 175 12.51 -10.39 8.44
N ILE A 176 12.02 -11.41 9.15
CA ILE A 176 12.33 -11.62 10.57
C ILE A 176 13.82 -11.84 10.78
N SER A 177 14.47 -12.66 9.96
CA SER A 177 15.91 -12.87 10.06
C SER A 177 16.70 -11.57 9.89
N GLU A 178 16.29 -10.69 8.98
CA GLU A 178 16.94 -9.39 8.79
C GLU A 178 16.63 -8.40 9.93
N ILE A 179 15.40 -8.41 10.46
CA ILE A 179 15.02 -7.64 11.65
C ILE A 179 15.89 -8.04 12.84
N GLU A 180 16.05 -9.34 13.10
CA GLU A 180 16.87 -9.86 14.20
C GLU A 180 18.34 -9.41 14.05
N ALA A 181 18.90 -9.55 12.84
CA ALA A 181 20.25 -9.10 12.55
C ALA A 181 20.40 -7.57 12.75
N PHE A 182 19.44 -6.79 12.28
CA PHE A 182 19.45 -5.34 12.41
C PHE A 182 19.36 -4.89 13.87
N CYS A 183 18.50 -5.51 14.68
CA CYS A 183 18.23 -5.07 16.05
C CYS A 183 19.37 -5.35 17.04
N THR A 184 20.28 -6.27 16.72
CA THR A 184 21.36 -6.72 17.62
C THR A 184 22.63 -5.85 17.55
N ILE A 185 22.65 -4.82 16.70
CA ILE A 185 23.73 -3.83 16.63
C ILE A 185 23.15 -2.41 16.68
N THR A 186 23.97 -1.45 17.10
CA THR A 186 23.57 -0.03 17.12
C THR A 186 23.77 0.60 15.76
N HIS A 187 22.81 1.41 15.33
CA HIS A 187 22.87 2.16 14.07
C HIS A 187 22.82 3.67 14.31
N LYS A 188 23.15 4.44 13.28
CA LYS A 188 22.91 5.89 13.27
C LYS A 188 21.42 6.16 13.11
N PRO A 189 20.90 7.29 13.62
CA PRO A 189 19.48 7.67 13.47
C PRO A 189 18.95 7.57 12.04
N LYS A 190 19.73 7.99 11.04
CA LYS A 190 19.35 7.92 9.61
C LYS A 190 19.15 6.48 9.12
N GLU A 191 19.94 5.53 9.60
CA GLU A 191 19.82 4.11 9.22
C GLU A 191 18.54 3.50 9.79
N TYR A 192 18.11 3.93 10.99
CA TYR A 192 16.79 3.59 11.51
C TYR A 192 15.65 4.20 10.68
N ASP A 193 15.79 5.46 10.23
CA ASP A 193 14.79 6.10 9.36
C ASP A 193 14.63 5.37 8.02
N GLU A 194 15.75 4.91 7.45
CA GLU A 194 15.76 4.10 6.22
C GLU A 194 15.15 2.71 6.46
N ALA A 195 15.56 2.03 7.53
CA ALA A 195 15.05 0.69 7.87
C ALA A 195 13.56 0.69 8.23
N PHE A 196 13.01 1.80 8.72
CA PHE A 196 11.60 1.91 9.08
C PHE A 196 10.69 1.45 7.94
N ASN A 197 10.85 2.04 6.75
CA ASN A 197 10.02 1.70 5.59
C ASN A 197 10.48 0.40 4.91
N LYS A 198 11.78 0.14 4.87
CA LYS A 198 12.34 -1.01 4.12
C LYS A 198 12.18 -2.34 4.83
N LEU A 199 12.27 -2.35 6.16
CA LEU A 199 12.39 -3.58 6.94
C LEU A 199 11.20 -3.76 7.88
N PHE A 200 10.90 -2.74 8.70
CA PHE A 200 9.94 -2.90 9.79
C PHE A 200 8.48 -2.71 9.37
N ARG A 201 8.22 -1.81 8.42
CA ARG A 201 6.86 -1.39 8.03
C ARG A 201 5.96 -2.56 7.64
N ALA A 202 6.47 -3.51 6.84
CA ALA A 202 5.68 -4.63 6.37
C ALA A 202 5.03 -5.44 7.50
N LEU A 203 5.77 -5.77 8.56
CA LEU A 203 5.25 -6.56 9.68
C LEU A 203 4.62 -5.70 10.77
N LEU A 204 5.28 -4.61 11.16
CA LEU A 204 4.90 -3.84 12.34
C LEU A 204 3.88 -2.73 12.06
N LEU A 205 3.53 -2.46 10.79
CA LEU A 205 2.52 -1.46 10.43
C LEU A 205 1.47 -2.05 9.48
N ASP A 206 1.89 -2.40 8.27
CA ASP A 206 0.96 -2.79 7.21
C ASP A 206 0.36 -4.17 7.48
N GLY A 207 1.16 -5.13 7.94
CA GLY A 207 0.71 -6.45 8.36
C GLY A 207 -0.28 -6.43 9.53
N ILE A 208 -0.12 -5.50 10.49
CA ILE A 208 -1.10 -5.31 11.57
C ILE A 208 -2.44 -4.86 10.99
N THR A 209 -2.42 -3.86 10.10
CA THR A 209 -3.63 -3.35 9.43
C THR A 209 -4.33 -4.47 8.65
N MET A 210 -3.55 -5.35 8.01
CA MET A 210 -4.06 -6.51 7.29
C MET A 210 -4.70 -7.57 8.20
N LEU A 211 -4.07 -7.89 9.33
CA LEU A 211 -4.67 -8.79 10.33
C LEU A 211 -5.99 -8.25 10.86
N GLU A 212 -6.06 -6.94 11.14
CA GLU A 212 -7.31 -6.30 11.56
C GLU A 212 -8.40 -6.40 10.50
N LEU A 213 -8.04 -6.13 9.23
CA LEU A 213 -8.96 -6.23 8.10
C LEU A 213 -9.48 -7.66 7.91
N ALA A 214 -8.62 -8.67 8.11
CA ALA A 214 -8.96 -10.08 8.05
C ALA A 214 -9.76 -10.59 9.27
N GLY A 215 -9.98 -9.76 10.29
CA GLY A 215 -10.67 -10.16 11.52
C GLY A 215 -9.78 -10.86 12.56
N GLU A 216 -8.48 -10.96 12.32
CA GLU A 216 -7.48 -11.58 13.21
C GLU A 216 -7.06 -10.64 14.35
N SER A 217 -8.06 -10.09 15.04
CA SER A 217 -7.91 -9.01 16.04
C SER A 217 -7.00 -9.39 17.21
N LYS A 218 -6.97 -10.68 17.58
CA LYS A 218 -6.10 -11.16 18.68
C LYS A 218 -4.63 -11.07 18.29
N LEU A 219 -4.26 -11.63 17.13
CA LEU A 219 -2.88 -11.59 16.65
C LEU A 219 -2.44 -10.15 16.38
N ALA A 220 -3.31 -9.34 15.77
CA ALA A 220 -3.06 -7.92 15.56
C ALA A 220 -2.76 -7.18 16.88
N ALA A 221 -3.53 -7.43 17.94
CA ALA A 221 -3.30 -6.83 19.26
C ALA A 221 -1.95 -7.24 19.88
N GLU A 222 -1.50 -8.48 19.67
CA GLU A 222 -0.19 -8.93 20.14
C GLU A 222 0.96 -8.24 19.39
N PHE A 223 0.83 -8.06 18.07
CA PHE A 223 1.78 -7.27 17.28
C PHE A 223 1.79 -5.80 17.68
N LYS A 224 0.63 -5.21 17.99
CA LYS A 224 0.53 -3.79 18.42
C LYS A 224 1.35 -3.48 19.67
N SER A 225 1.51 -4.46 20.57
CA SER A 225 2.41 -4.31 21.72
C SER A 225 3.86 -4.08 21.26
N ILE A 226 4.35 -4.86 20.29
CA ILE A 226 5.71 -4.72 19.75
C ILE A 226 5.83 -3.44 18.91
N GLN A 227 4.81 -3.14 18.09
CA GLN A 227 4.74 -1.90 17.33
C GLN A 227 4.87 -0.68 18.24
N LYS A 228 4.17 -0.67 19.38
CA LYS A 228 4.25 0.44 20.32
C LYS A 228 5.68 0.66 20.80
N ASP A 229 6.34 -0.39 21.25
CA ASP A 229 7.72 -0.31 21.76
C ASP A 229 8.69 0.13 20.65
N PHE A 230 8.51 -0.39 19.43
CA PHE A 230 9.26 0.04 18.24
C PHE A 230 9.05 1.53 17.94
N LEU A 231 7.80 2.01 17.90
CA LEU A 231 7.49 3.40 17.61
C LEU A 231 7.98 4.36 18.72
N ASP A 232 7.93 3.93 19.97
CA ASP A 232 8.46 4.71 21.10
C ASP A 232 9.99 4.83 21.00
N PHE A 233 10.70 3.75 20.62
CA PHE A 233 12.12 3.82 20.27
C PHE A 233 12.39 4.79 19.12
N MET A 234 11.61 4.71 18.04
CA MET A 234 11.77 5.55 16.85
C MET A 234 11.58 7.05 17.13
N ARG A 235 10.72 7.40 18.10
CA ARG A 235 10.52 8.79 18.55
C ARG A 235 11.61 9.29 19.51
N GLY A 236 12.41 8.39 20.07
CA GLY A 236 13.47 8.70 21.02
C GLY A 236 14.80 9.11 20.38
N GLU A 237 15.85 9.18 21.21
CA GLU A 237 17.21 9.53 20.77
C GLU A 237 17.89 8.43 19.95
N ARG A 238 17.37 7.19 19.99
CA ARG A 238 17.84 6.01 19.22
C ARG A 238 19.35 5.72 19.41
N THR A 239 19.81 5.83 20.64
CA THR A 239 21.23 5.62 21.04
C THR A 239 21.52 4.22 21.58
N SER A 240 20.49 3.47 21.99
CA SER A 240 20.59 2.09 22.45
C SER A 240 20.37 1.08 21.33
N LEU A 241 20.57 -0.22 21.64
CA LEU A 241 20.16 -1.30 20.75
C LEU A 241 18.63 -1.31 20.65
N LEU A 242 18.11 -1.59 19.45
CA LEU A 242 16.67 -1.78 19.27
C LEU A 242 16.20 -3.09 19.94
N ALA A 243 17.07 -4.11 20.03
CA ALA A 243 16.79 -5.35 20.76
C ALA A 243 16.54 -5.14 22.28
N ASP A 244 16.96 -4.00 22.85
CA ASP A 244 16.64 -3.66 24.24
C ASP A 244 15.23 -3.07 24.39
N ALA A 245 14.67 -2.53 23.30
CA ALA A 245 13.35 -1.92 23.28
C ALA A 245 12.25 -2.90 22.85
N ILE A 246 12.55 -3.81 21.90
CA ILE A 246 11.56 -4.76 21.38
C ILE A 246 11.92 -6.22 21.71
N SER A 247 10.90 -7.04 21.99
CA SER A 247 11.09 -8.48 22.21
C SER A 247 11.18 -9.24 20.89
N LEU A 248 12.41 -9.58 20.46
CA LEU A 248 12.66 -10.35 19.23
C LEU A 248 12.06 -11.76 19.30
N ASP A 249 12.21 -12.48 20.42
CA ASP A 249 11.60 -13.82 20.58
C ASP A 249 10.06 -13.78 20.43
N LYS A 250 9.42 -12.74 20.98
CA LYS A 250 7.99 -12.55 20.79
C LYS A 250 7.67 -12.24 19.34
N LEU A 251 8.42 -11.34 18.70
CA LEU A 251 8.20 -10.98 17.29
C LEU A 251 8.30 -12.21 16.38
N SER A 252 9.32 -13.03 16.54
CA SER A 252 9.51 -14.24 15.73
C SER A 252 8.38 -15.26 15.94
N LYS A 253 7.89 -15.42 17.18
CA LYS A 253 6.71 -16.25 17.46
C LYS A 253 5.43 -15.72 16.81
N LEU A 254 5.20 -14.41 16.84
CA LEU A 254 4.03 -13.81 16.20
C LEU A 254 4.10 -13.91 14.68
N ALA A 255 5.29 -13.77 14.10
CA ALA A 255 5.51 -13.94 12.67
C ALA A 255 5.22 -15.38 12.23
N GLU A 256 5.68 -16.39 12.99
CA GLU A 256 5.32 -17.79 12.71
C GLU A 256 3.82 -18.05 12.84
N GLN A 257 3.13 -17.42 13.79
CA GLN A 257 1.66 -17.50 13.86
C GLN A 257 0.99 -16.88 12.62
N TYR A 258 1.51 -15.75 12.13
CA TYR A 258 1.00 -15.13 10.90
C TYR A 258 1.26 -16.03 9.68
N ILE A 259 2.46 -16.61 9.57
CA ILE A 259 2.79 -17.58 8.53
C ILE A 259 1.82 -18.78 8.56
N LEU A 260 1.53 -19.32 9.76
CA LEU A 260 0.55 -20.40 9.91
C LEU A 260 -0.85 -19.97 9.44
N LEU A 261 -1.27 -18.72 9.64
CA LEU A 261 -2.54 -18.23 9.09
C LEU A 261 -2.50 -18.15 7.55
N ILE A 262 -1.38 -17.72 6.96
CA ILE A 262 -1.20 -17.68 5.50
C ILE A 262 -1.27 -19.09 4.89
N GLU A 263 -0.61 -20.05 5.53
CA GLU A 263 -0.56 -21.45 5.10
C GLU A 263 -1.90 -22.17 5.32
N ASN A 264 -2.62 -21.86 6.41
CA ASN A 264 -3.89 -22.53 6.77
C ASN A 264 -5.16 -21.80 6.27
N GLY A 265 -5.07 -20.53 5.86
CA GLY A 265 -6.16 -19.71 5.33
C GLY A 265 -6.68 -20.14 3.95
N ALA A 266 -6.45 -21.40 3.57
CA ALA A 266 -7.12 -22.09 2.49
C ALA A 266 -8.50 -22.57 2.96
N VAL A 267 -9.42 -21.63 3.18
CA VAL A 267 -10.86 -21.92 3.25
C VAL A 267 -11.57 -21.04 2.24
#